data_AF-A0A927J9H6-F1
#
_entry.id   AF-A0A927J9H6-F1
#
_cell.length_a   1.000
_cell.length_b   1.000
_cell.length_c   1.000
_cell.angle_alpha   90.00
_cell.angle_beta   90.00
_cell.angle_gamma   90.00
#
_symmetry.space_group_name_H-M   'P 1'
#
loop_
_entity.id
_entity.type
_entity.pdbx_description
1 polymer ?
#
loop_
_entity_poly.entity_id
_entity_poly.type
_entity_poly.pdbx_seq_one_letter_code
_entity_poly.pdbx_strand_id
1 'polypeptide(L)'
;MISARNTALTALLGVALLAGPACGSGVDVTPVSGSSSASPTENVIDNGQDAGPRADGNSTGGASTQGSGASVPGSEAPATGSPASSTSGPGSILVETKTFSGAAIPSVPVSLMLAAECDAANRDIPLGADFTTIYDGVTNAAGEALFADMPLGCYRANMDVPQNTNPVPEGMHTVILTEAIPDQSLWFRFTDDPIGEGNLRLGQIFVRDSVGNPISRAALELEQCGTSNRMTTVNSDREGRILLEVPRAECYTVVGTSGTSEWTLTSRPVIDSGTSNFALDIVLERAGTEPTCEATAIEADLALPYEYGTTPVSVDCADGWAAIRWPESPGDNQRLVQLVDGEWTTYIGFPHQQCWAEARGNGVPDRLQKYFQEC
;
A
#
# COMPACT_ATOMS: atom_id res chain seq x y z
N MET A 1 40.70 25.89 -59.02
CA MET A 1 40.81 26.97 -58.03
C MET A 1 41.23 26.33 -56.71
N ILE A 2 42.40 26.72 -56.22
CA ILE A 2 43.07 26.21 -55.00
C ILE A 2 42.96 27.33 -53.95
N SER A 3 42.47 27.03 -52.74
CA SER A 3 42.65 27.79 -51.47
C SER A 3 41.68 27.20 -50.43
N ALA A 4 41.94 27.02 -49.13
CA ALA A 4 43.03 27.33 -48.19
C ALA A 4 42.83 26.41 -46.96
N ARG A 5 43.84 25.70 -46.42
CA ARG A 5 44.69 26.05 -45.24
C ARG A 5 43.95 26.43 -43.94
N ASN A 6 44.06 25.60 -42.89
CA ASN A 6 44.91 25.83 -41.69
C ASN A 6 44.65 24.71 -40.65
N THR A 7 45.62 23.86 -40.28
CA THR A 7 46.78 24.01 -39.37
C THR A 7 46.45 23.79 -37.88
N ALA A 8 47.18 22.80 -37.34
CA ALA A 8 47.22 22.17 -36.03
C ALA A 8 47.27 23.07 -34.77
N LEU A 9 46.88 22.46 -33.64
CA LEU A 9 47.52 22.70 -32.34
C LEU A 9 47.71 21.37 -31.59
N THR A 10 48.96 21.08 -31.23
CA THR A 10 49.41 19.97 -30.36
C THR A 10 50.30 20.57 -29.27
N ALA A 11 50.04 20.25 -27.99
CA ALA A 11 50.97 20.25 -26.84
C ALA A 11 50.13 19.75 -25.62
N LEU A 12 50.34 18.62 -24.91
CA LEU A 12 51.49 17.83 -24.41
C LEU A 12 52.16 18.40 -23.15
N LEU A 13 51.80 17.82 -21.99
CA LEU A 13 52.48 17.73 -20.66
C LEU A 13 51.57 16.78 -19.83
N GLY A 14 51.90 15.57 -19.34
CA GLY A 14 53.16 14.93 -18.91
C GLY A 14 53.56 15.41 -17.51
N VAL A 15 53.89 14.64 -16.46
CA VAL A 15 54.02 13.22 -16.06
C VAL A 15 54.26 13.25 -14.53
N ALA A 16 53.86 12.25 -13.73
CA ALA A 16 54.68 11.75 -12.60
C ALA A 16 54.16 10.41 -12.04
N LEU A 17 54.97 9.36 -12.25
CA LEU A 17 54.91 8.06 -11.56
C LEU A 17 55.44 8.18 -10.12
N LEU A 18 54.89 7.37 -9.21
CA LEU A 18 55.66 6.77 -8.11
C LEU A 18 55.31 5.28 -7.98
N ALA A 19 56.33 4.47 -7.73
CA ALA A 19 56.34 3.02 -7.77
C ALA A 19 56.65 2.39 -6.40
N GLY A 20 55.99 1.25 -6.13
CA GLY A 20 56.50 0.10 -5.37
C GLY A 20 56.33 0.08 -3.83
N PRO A 21 56.43 -1.10 -3.16
CA PRO A 21 56.85 -2.41 -3.69
C PRO A 21 55.84 -3.57 -3.48
N ALA A 22 56.14 -4.67 -4.17
CA ALA A 22 55.50 -5.98 -4.08
C ALA A 22 56.03 -6.84 -2.92
N CYS A 23 55.21 -7.79 -2.44
CA CYS A 23 55.59 -9.16 -2.02
C CYS A 23 54.35 -9.90 -1.47
N GLY A 24 54.12 -11.14 -1.91
CA GLY A 24 53.16 -12.05 -1.26
C GLY A 24 52.49 -13.07 -2.19
N SER A 25 53.15 -14.20 -2.40
CA SER A 25 52.77 -15.35 -3.21
C SER A 25 52.13 -16.49 -2.40
N GLY A 26 51.21 -17.25 -3.03
CA GLY A 26 50.74 -18.60 -2.63
C GLY A 26 49.40 -18.58 -1.86
N VAL A 27 48.39 -19.42 -2.16
CA VAL A 27 48.42 -20.81 -2.63
C VAL A 27 47.12 -21.18 -3.37
N ASP A 28 47.23 -22.14 -4.28
CA ASP A 28 46.18 -22.86 -5.00
C ASP A 28 45.06 -23.43 -4.11
N VAL A 29 43.81 -23.27 -4.54
CA VAL A 29 42.74 -24.28 -4.37
C VAL A 29 41.83 -24.25 -5.60
N THR A 30 41.78 -25.37 -6.33
CA THR A 30 40.70 -25.70 -7.28
C THR A 30 40.07 -27.05 -6.83
N PRO A 31 39.01 -27.54 -7.47
CA PRO A 31 37.63 -27.37 -7.04
C PRO A 31 37.02 -28.70 -6.54
N VAL A 32 35.98 -28.63 -5.71
CA VAL A 32 35.13 -29.81 -5.45
C VAL A 32 33.81 -29.64 -6.18
N SER A 33 33.73 -30.31 -7.33
CA SER A 33 32.49 -30.69 -7.98
C SER A 33 31.79 -31.76 -7.14
N GLY A 34 30.55 -31.51 -6.76
CA GLY A 34 29.64 -32.49 -6.18
C GLY A 34 28.29 -32.42 -6.89
N SER A 35 28.18 -33.11 -8.02
CA SER A 35 26.90 -33.47 -8.62
C SER A 35 26.29 -34.66 -7.87
N SER A 36 25.03 -34.54 -7.47
CA SER A 36 24.07 -35.65 -7.27
C SER A 36 22.69 -35.00 -7.18
N SER A 37 21.85 -35.11 -8.22
CA SER A 37 21.02 -36.27 -8.59
C SER A 37 19.60 -36.08 -8.07
N ALA A 38 18.66 -36.35 -8.97
CA ALA A 38 17.28 -35.93 -8.90
C ALA A 38 16.35 -37.01 -8.31
N SER A 39 15.18 -36.53 -7.85
CA SER A 39 13.85 -37.17 -7.89
C SER A 39 13.55 -38.32 -6.92
N PRO A 40 12.29 -38.79 -6.83
CA PRO A 40 11.08 -38.12 -6.32
C PRO A 40 10.30 -39.02 -5.32
N THR A 41 9.33 -38.50 -4.56
CA THR A 41 8.20 -39.30 -3.96
C THR A 41 7.18 -38.29 -3.41
N GLU A 42 6.00 -38.13 -4.01
CA GLU A 42 4.80 -39.00 -3.98
C GLU A 42 4.00 -38.89 -2.67
N ASN A 43 2.70 -38.67 -2.85
CA ASN A 43 1.66 -38.37 -1.89
C ASN A 43 1.55 -39.38 -0.74
N VAL A 44 1.24 -38.89 0.46
CA VAL A 44 0.43 -39.63 1.44
C VAL A 44 -0.61 -38.69 2.05
N ILE A 45 -1.87 -39.02 1.76
CA ILE A 45 -3.07 -38.62 2.49
C ILE A 45 -3.02 -39.35 3.84
N ASP A 46 -3.22 -38.65 4.96
CA ASP A 46 -3.76 -39.31 6.15
C ASP A 46 -4.93 -38.51 6.73
N ASN A 47 -6.00 -39.27 6.95
CA ASN A 47 -7.33 -38.88 7.37
C ASN A 47 -7.59 -39.67 8.66
N GLY A 48 -7.75 -38.99 9.79
CA GLY A 48 -8.18 -39.60 11.06
C GLY A 48 -8.32 -38.50 12.11
N GLN A 49 -9.52 -37.96 12.38
CA GLN A 49 -10.54 -38.56 13.26
C GLN A 49 -9.93 -39.27 14.48
N ASP A 50 -9.96 -38.58 15.63
CA ASP A 50 -10.32 -39.26 16.87
C ASP A 50 -11.03 -38.33 17.85
N ALA A 51 -11.96 -38.92 18.60
CA ALA A 51 -13.03 -38.26 19.32
C ALA A 51 -12.83 -38.24 20.85
N GLY A 52 -13.23 -37.11 21.47
CA GLY A 52 -13.81 -37.01 22.82
C GLY A 52 -12.86 -36.97 24.04
N PRO A 53 -13.41 -36.87 25.28
CA PRO A 53 -14.33 -35.82 25.75
C PRO A 53 -13.99 -35.24 27.15
N ARG A 54 -14.69 -34.15 27.52
CA ARG A 54 -15.10 -33.66 28.88
C ARG A 54 -14.08 -33.50 30.02
N ALA A 55 -14.09 -32.31 30.63
CA ALA A 55 -14.17 -32.17 32.09
C ALA A 55 -14.77 -30.81 32.51
N ASP A 56 -15.84 -30.89 33.30
CA ASP A 56 -16.46 -29.81 34.06
C ASP A 56 -15.56 -29.37 35.24
N GLY A 57 -15.67 -28.10 35.66
CA GLY A 57 -14.90 -27.56 36.79
C GLY A 57 -15.51 -26.29 37.39
N ASN A 58 -16.55 -26.48 38.19
CA ASN A 58 -17.20 -25.51 39.08
C ASN A 58 -16.32 -25.16 40.30
N SER A 59 -16.15 -23.88 40.66
CA SER A 59 -15.92 -23.47 42.06
C SER A 59 -16.28 -21.99 42.35
N THR A 60 -17.43 -21.87 43.02
CA THR A 60 -17.80 -21.05 44.19
C THR A 60 -16.76 -20.14 44.86
N GLY A 61 -17.18 -18.92 45.21
CA GLY A 61 -16.99 -18.36 46.57
C GLY A 61 -16.41 -16.95 46.70
N GLY A 62 -17.18 -16.02 47.29
CA GLY A 62 -16.63 -14.78 47.86
C GLY A 62 -17.66 -13.68 48.11
N ALA A 63 -18.09 -13.53 49.36
CA ALA A 63 -19.20 -12.69 49.80
C ALA A 63 -18.81 -11.25 50.21
N SER A 64 -19.80 -10.36 50.04
CA SER A 64 -20.23 -9.23 50.90
C SER A 64 -19.26 -8.11 51.30
N THR A 65 -19.66 -6.85 51.09
CA THR A 65 -19.92 -5.91 52.21
C THR A 65 -20.94 -4.81 51.83
N GLN A 66 -21.85 -4.56 52.76
CA GLN A 66 -22.89 -3.52 52.81
C GLN A 66 -22.34 -2.09 52.85
N GLY A 67 -23.12 -1.15 52.31
CA GLY A 67 -23.04 0.27 52.61
C GLY A 67 -24.40 0.94 52.41
N SER A 68 -25.22 0.95 53.46
CA SER A 68 -26.48 1.72 53.54
C SER A 68 -26.19 3.20 53.79
N GLY A 69 -26.84 4.08 53.04
CA GLY A 69 -26.88 5.53 53.28
C GLY A 69 -28.22 6.10 52.83
N ALA A 70 -28.86 6.84 53.73
CA ALA A 70 -30.29 7.10 53.78
C ALA A 70 -30.82 8.21 52.84
N SER A 71 -32.15 8.18 52.72
CA SER A 71 -33.08 8.96 51.89
C SER A 71 -33.24 10.44 52.28
N VAL A 72 -33.59 11.29 51.29
CA VAL A 72 -34.41 12.51 51.46
C VAL A 72 -35.36 12.64 50.24
N PRO A 73 -36.66 12.96 50.42
CA PRO A 73 -37.63 13.05 49.34
C PRO A 73 -37.76 14.50 48.81
N GLY A 74 -37.61 14.66 47.50
CA GLY A 74 -37.99 15.85 46.75
C GLY A 74 -39.10 15.48 45.77
N SER A 75 -40.31 15.94 46.06
CA SER A 75 -41.49 15.80 45.21
C SER A 75 -41.37 16.78 44.04
N GLU A 76 -41.23 16.25 42.83
CA GLU A 76 -41.40 17.01 41.57
C GLU A 76 -42.30 16.23 40.61
N ALA A 77 -43.12 16.99 39.90
CA ALA A 77 -44.29 16.57 39.13
C ALA A 77 -43.95 15.62 37.96
N PRO A 78 -44.91 14.79 37.51
CA PRO A 78 -44.73 13.94 36.34
C PRO A 78 -44.73 14.81 35.07
N ALA A 79 -43.54 15.15 34.58
CA ALA A 79 -43.39 15.49 33.18
C ALA A 79 -43.63 14.21 32.38
N THR A 80 -44.69 14.22 31.58
CA THR A 80 -44.96 13.25 30.52
C THR A 80 -43.80 13.26 29.51
N GLY A 81 -42.76 12.50 29.81
CA GLY A 81 -41.76 12.10 28.83
C GLY A 81 -42.41 11.13 27.88
N SER A 82 -42.73 11.59 26.67
CA SER A 82 -42.88 10.67 25.54
C SER A 82 -41.59 9.84 25.46
N PRO A 83 -41.66 8.50 25.47
CA PRO A 83 -40.49 7.70 25.17
C PRO A 83 -40.05 8.10 23.76
N ALA A 84 -38.82 8.61 23.63
CA ALA A 84 -38.18 8.71 22.34
C ALA A 84 -38.08 7.28 21.80
N SER A 85 -38.95 6.93 20.86
CA SER A 85 -38.82 5.71 20.08
C SER A 85 -37.50 5.83 19.31
N SER A 86 -36.44 5.22 19.85
CA SER A 86 -35.26 4.84 19.09
C SER A 86 -35.72 3.79 18.09
N THR A 87 -36.31 4.26 17.01
CA THR A 87 -36.67 3.41 15.88
C THR A 87 -35.34 3.10 15.21
N SER A 88 -34.66 2.08 15.73
CA SER A 88 -33.64 1.32 15.01
C SER A 88 -34.37 0.62 13.87
N GLY A 89 -34.80 1.44 12.91
CA GLY A 89 -35.49 1.03 11.72
C GLY A 89 -34.43 0.58 10.72
N PRO A 90 -34.80 -0.34 9.83
CA PRO A 90 -33.93 -0.65 8.73
C PRO A 90 -33.78 0.60 7.83
N GLY A 91 -32.62 0.75 7.20
CA GLY A 91 -32.31 1.82 6.27
C GLY A 91 -32.66 1.49 4.83
N SER A 92 -32.31 2.39 3.92
CA SER A 92 -32.45 2.19 2.48
C SER A 92 -31.22 2.67 1.70
N ILE A 93 -30.90 1.96 0.61
CA ILE A 93 -29.82 2.32 -0.30
C ILE A 93 -30.38 2.41 -1.72
N LEU A 94 -30.29 3.58 -2.34
CA LEU A 94 -30.57 3.78 -3.75
C LEU A 94 -29.28 3.65 -4.56
N VAL A 95 -29.21 2.68 -5.46
CA VAL A 95 -28.12 2.54 -6.42
C VAL A 95 -28.55 3.15 -7.75
N GLU A 96 -27.76 4.08 -8.27
CA GLU A 96 -28.02 4.76 -9.53
C GLU A 96 -26.94 4.42 -10.58
N THR A 97 -27.33 4.15 -11.81
CA THR A 97 -26.43 3.87 -12.94
C THR A 97 -26.66 4.90 -14.04
N LYS A 98 -25.69 5.80 -14.26
CA LYS A 98 -25.83 6.94 -15.18
C LYS A 98 -24.55 7.18 -15.98
N THR A 99 -24.68 7.75 -17.17
CA THR A 99 -23.55 8.26 -17.93
C THR A 99 -23.05 9.61 -17.37
N PHE A 100 -21.92 10.15 -17.85
CA PHE A 100 -21.42 11.47 -17.46
C PHE A 100 -22.39 12.63 -17.73
N SER A 101 -23.13 12.58 -18.84
CA SER A 101 -24.21 13.53 -19.17
C SER A 101 -25.48 13.32 -18.34
N GLY A 102 -25.50 12.28 -17.50
CA GLY A 102 -26.63 11.95 -16.62
C GLY A 102 -27.69 11.07 -17.27
N ALA A 103 -27.43 10.47 -18.44
CA ALA A 103 -28.36 9.53 -19.05
C ALA A 103 -28.43 8.24 -18.23
N ALA A 104 -29.65 7.80 -17.91
CA ALA A 104 -29.86 6.56 -17.17
C ALA A 104 -29.42 5.32 -17.96
N ILE A 105 -28.79 4.36 -17.27
CA ILE A 105 -28.44 3.05 -17.84
C ILE A 105 -29.29 1.99 -17.14
N PRO A 106 -30.32 1.46 -17.81
CA PRO A 106 -31.20 0.48 -17.20
C PRO A 106 -30.62 -0.94 -17.24
N SER A 107 -31.25 -1.85 -16.49
CA SER A 107 -30.98 -3.29 -16.53
C SER A 107 -29.55 -3.67 -16.13
N VAL A 108 -28.91 -2.88 -15.27
CA VAL A 108 -27.59 -3.21 -14.69
C VAL A 108 -27.80 -4.09 -13.47
N PRO A 109 -27.30 -5.33 -13.44
CA PRO A 109 -27.25 -6.12 -12.22
C PRO A 109 -26.29 -5.48 -11.23
N VAL A 110 -26.75 -5.23 -10.02
CA VAL A 110 -25.98 -4.62 -8.93
C VAL A 110 -26.11 -5.46 -7.68
N SER A 111 -25.07 -5.50 -6.86
CA SER A 111 -25.07 -6.22 -5.59
C SER A 111 -24.51 -5.37 -4.46
N LEU A 112 -25.12 -5.45 -3.28
CA LEU A 112 -24.63 -4.85 -2.05
C LEU A 112 -24.15 -5.97 -1.12
N MET A 113 -22.93 -5.84 -0.62
CA MET A 113 -22.31 -6.81 0.28
C MET A 113 -22.13 -6.16 1.65
N LEU A 114 -22.80 -6.71 2.67
CA LEU A 114 -22.66 -6.26 4.06
C LEU A 114 -21.34 -6.77 4.63
N ALA A 115 -20.50 -5.85 5.13
CA ALA A 115 -19.26 -6.19 5.81
C ALA A 115 -19.53 -6.73 7.22
N ALA A 116 -18.81 -7.78 7.63
CA ALA A 116 -18.84 -8.33 8.99
C ALA A 116 -18.35 -7.30 10.02
N GLU A 117 -17.34 -6.53 9.61
CA GLU A 117 -16.70 -5.49 10.40
C GLU A 117 -16.96 -4.13 9.75
N CYS A 118 -17.40 -3.17 10.56
CA CYS A 118 -17.77 -1.84 10.11
C CYS A 118 -17.35 -0.83 11.17
N ASP A 119 -16.43 0.06 10.82
CA ASP A 119 -16.11 1.23 11.64
C ASP A 119 -17.02 2.39 11.23
N ALA A 120 -18.26 2.34 11.70
CA ALA A 120 -19.26 3.35 11.37
C ALA A 120 -18.86 4.76 11.86
N ALA A 121 -18.03 4.85 12.91
CA ALA A 121 -17.58 6.13 13.46
C ALA A 121 -16.59 6.82 12.51
N ASN A 122 -15.63 6.06 11.96
CA ASN A 122 -14.67 6.57 10.98
C ASN A 122 -15.14 6.45 9.53
N ARG A 123 -16.33 5.88 9.33
CA ARG A 123 -16.94 5.64 8.02
C ARG A 123 -16.07 4.77 7.11
N ASP A 124 -15.52 3.70 7.68
CA ASP A 124 -14.56 2.84 7.00
C ASP A 124 -14.90 1.35 7.14
N ILE A 125 -14.46 0.58 6.14
CA ILE A 125 -14.45 -0.88 6.17
C ILE A 125 -12.99 -1.30 6.29
N PRO A 126 -12.57 -1.91 7.41
CA PRO A 126 -11.20 -2.36 7.60
C PRO A 126 -10.67 -3.19 6.43
N LEU A 127 -9.39 -3.00 6.09
CA LEU A 127 -8.74 -3.82 5.07
C LEU A 127 -8.78 -5.29 5.48
N GLY A 128 -9.27 -6.15 4.59
CA GLY A 128 -9.42 -7.58 4.83
C GLY A 128 -10.72 -7.99 5.53
N ALA A 129 -11.66 -7.06 5.78
CA ALA A 129 -12.96 -7.41 6.32
C ALA A 129 -13.71 -8.42 5.43
N ASP A 130 -14.34 -9.41 6.08
CA ASP A 130 -15.21 -10.38 5.43
C ASP A 130 -16.56 -9.76 5.04
N PHE A 131 -17.20 -10.33 4.02
CA PHE A 131 -18.55 -9.93 3.59
C PHE A 131 -19.52 -11.09 3.78
N THR A 132 -20.55 -10.87 4.60
CA THR A 132 -21.38 -11.96 5.14
C THR A 132 -22.71 -12.14 4.41
N THR A 133 -23.22 -11.09 3.78
CA THR A 133 -24.56 -11.11 3.17
C THR A 133 -24.57 -10.29 1.89
N ILE A 134 -25.13 -10.87 0.84
CA ILE A 134 -25.23 -10.26 -0.49
C ILE A 134 -26.70 -9.97 -0.77
N TYR A 135 -26.98 -8.76 -1.24
CA TYR A 135 -28.29 -8.31 -1.68
C TYR A 135 -28.19 -7.95 -3.16
N ASP A 136 -28.94 -8.66 -4.01
CA ASP A 136 -28.92 -8.43 -5.46
C ASP A 136 -30.10 -7.57 -5.91
N GLY A 137 -29.86 -6.75 -6.91
CA GLY A 137 -30.84 -5.89 -7.55
C GLY A 137 -30.54 -5.69 -9.03
N VAL A 138 -31.51 -5.14 -9.76
CA VAL A 138 -31.34 -4.76 -11.17
C VAL A 138 -31.91 -3.37 -11.34
N THR A 139 -31.15 -2.47 -11.97
CA THR A 139 -31.61 -1.09 -12.17
C THR A 139 -32.79 -1.03 -13.14
N ASN A 140 -33.75 -0.16 -12.81
CA ASN A 140 -34.98 0.05 -13.58
C ASN A 140 -34.74 0.94 -14.82
N ALA A 141 -35.80 1.36 -15.51
CA ALA A 141 -35.73 2.23 -16.68
C ALA A 141 -35.09 3.62 -16.41
N ALA A 142 -35.12 4.09 -15.16
CA ALA A 142 -34.46 5.31 -14.71
C ALA A 142 -33.00 5.08 -14.26
N GLY A 143 -32.48 3.85 -14.39
CA GLY A 143 -31.15 3.49 -13.92
C GLY A 143 -31.08 3.38 -12.41
N GLU A 144 -32.18 3.05 -11.74
CA GLU A 144 -32.27 3.03 -10.27
C GLU A 144 -32.57 1.62 -9.76
N ALA A 145 -31.87 1.18 -8.72
CA ALA A 145 -32.20 0.00 -7.91
C ALA A 145 -32.31 0.40 -6.44
N LEU A 146 -33.51 0.28 -5.86
CA LEU A 146 -33.76 0.58 -4.45
C LEU A 146 -33.66 -0.69 -3.61
N PHE A 147 -32.78 -0.66 -2.62
CA PHE A 147 -32.66 -1.66 -1.56
C PHE A 147 -33.32 -1.12 -0.30
N ALA A 148 -34.56 -1.52 -0.06
CA ALA A 148 -35.32 -1.12 1.12
C ALA A 148 -35.11 -2.12 2.27
N ASP A 149 -35.43 -1.68 3.48
CA ASP A 149 -35.37 -2.48 4.71
C ASP A 149 -33.98 -3.12 4.97
N MET A 150 -32.91 -2.39 4.66
CA MET A 150 -31.53 -2.81 4.83
C MET A 150 -31.07 -2.68 6.29
N PRO A 151 -30.33 -3.66 6.84
CA PRO A 151 -29.68 -3.50 8.14
C PRO A 151 -28.78 -2.26 8.21
N LEU A 152 -28.63 -1.66 9.39
CA LEU A 152 -27.59 -0.65 9.59
C LEU A 152 -26.21 -1.32 9.54
N GLY A 153 -25.23 -0.68 8.91
CA GLY A 153 -23.91 -1.26 8.68
C GLY A 153 -23.17 -0.67 7.48
N CYS A 154 -22.00 -1.24 7.19
CA CYS A 154 -21.17 -0.85 6.06
C CYS A 154 -21.36 -1.81 4.89
N TYR A 155 -21.56 -1.26 3.71
CA TYR A 155 -21.84 -1.99 2.48
C TYR A 155 -20.79 -1.68 1.44
N ARG A 156 -20.35 -2.70 0.71
CA ARG A 156 -19.62 -2.54 -0.55
C ARG A 156 -20.57 -2.87 -1.70
N ALA A 157 -20.69 -1.97 -2.66
CA ALA A 157 -21.47 -2.19 -3.86
C ALA A 157 -20.59 -2.74 -4.98
N ASN A 158 -21.16 -3.64 -5.77
CA ASN A 158 -20.62 -4.19 -7.01
C ASN A 158 -21.66 -4.09 -8.11
N MET A 159 -21.22 -4.24 -9.36
CA MET A 159 -22.11 -4.36 -10.52
C MET A 159 -21.55 -5.36 -11.52
N ASP A 160 -22.46 -6.03 -12.23
CA ASP A 160 -22.14 -6.74 -13.46
C ASP A 160 -22.26 -5.77 -14.63
N VAL A 161 -21.13 -5.48 -15.27
CA VAL A 161 -21.07 -4.48 -16.34
C VAL A 161 -21.93 -4.91 -17.53
N PRO A 162 -22.98 -4.14 -17.90
CA PRO A 162 -23.80 -4.47 -19.06
C PRO A 162 -22.98 -4.45 -20.36
N GLN A 163 -23.34 -5.31 -21.30
CA GLN A 163 -22.70 -5.31 -22.62
C GLN A 163 -22.79 -3.92 -23.29
N ASN A 164 -21.72 -3.52 -23.97
CA ASN A 164 -21.61 -2.25 -24.69
C ASN A 164 -21.68 -0.98 -23.82
N THR A 165 -21.58 -1.12 -22.51
CA THR A 165 -21.40 0.00 -21.59
C THR A 165 -19.96 0.05 -21.10
N ASN A 166 -19.48 1.24 -20.75
CA ASN A 166 -18.11 1.44 -20.30
C ASN A 166 -18.15 2.12 -18.93
N PRO A 167 -18.09 1.34 -17.83
CA PRO A 167 -18.14 1.91 -16.51
C PRO A 167 -16.85 2.65 -16.23
N VAL A 168 -16.97 3.78 -15.56
CA VAL A 168 -15.84 4.56 -15.08
C VAL A 168 -15.41 3.91 -13.77
N PRO A 169 -14.13 3.52 -13.61
CA PRO A 169 -13.62 3.12 -12.31
C PRO A 169 -13.53 4.37 -11.40
N GLU A 170 -14.68 4.80 -10.87
CA GLU A 170 -14.75 5.72 -9.74
C GLU A 170 -14.45 4.90 -8.47
N GLY A 171 -13.72 5.49 -7.52
CA GLY A 171 -13.22 4.79 -6.33
C GLY A 171 -14.28 4.05 -5.51
N MET A 172 -13.81 3.22 -4.55
CA MET A 172 -14.59 2.22 -3.82
C MET A 172 -16.05 2.62 -3.53
N HIS A 173 -16.98 1.85 -4.09
CA HIS A 173 -18.42 2.03 -3.92
C HIS A 173 -18.89 1.56 -2.53
N THR A 174 -18.47 2.26 -1.48
CA THR A 174 -18.85 1.96 -0.09
C THR A 174 -19.98 2.87 0.36
N VAL A 175 -20.97 2.30 1.06
CA VAL A 175 -22.09 3.03 1.68
C VAL A 175 -22.24 2.60 3.13
N ILE A 176 -22.57 3.54 4.01
CA ILE A 176 -22.70 3.27 5.45
C ILE A 176 -24.05 3.76 5.93
N LEU A 177 -24.84 2.83 6.44
CA LEU A 177 -26.13 3.09 7.07
C LEU A 177 -25.95 3.18 8.58
N THR A 178 -26.42 4.28 9.16
CA THR A 178 -26.41 4.49 10.62
C THR A 178 -27.79 4.98 11.06
N GLU A 179 -28.08 5.00 12.36
CA GLU A 179 -29.35 5.56 12.84
C GLU A 179 -29.51 7.04 12.46
N ALA A 180 -28.40 7.79 12.41
CA ALA A 180 -28.40 9.19 11.99
C ALA A 180 -28.53 9.36 10.48
N ILE A 181 -28.21 8.33 9.69
CA ILE A 181 -28.18 8.34 8.24
C ILE A 181 -28.74 6.99 7.73
N PRO A 182 -30.05 6.76 7.88
CA PRO A 182 -30.66 5.48 7.50
C PRO A 182 -30.85 5.36 5.99
N ASP A 183 -30.89 6.48 5.26
CA ASP A 183 -31.10 6.50 3.82
C ASP A 183 -29.87 7.05 3.09
N GLN A 184 -29.38 6.32 2.10
CA GLN A 184 -28.20 6.68 1.31
C GLN A 184 -28.42 6.42 -0.18
N SER A 185 -27.61 7.09 -0.99
CA SER A 185 -27.53 6.87 -2.44
C SER A 185 -26.08 6.66 -2.87
N LEU A 186 -25.85 5.74 -3.79
CA LEU A 186 -24.57 5.58 -4.48
C LEU A 186 -24.79 5.52 -5.99
N TRP A 187 -23.76 5.87 -6.74
CA TRP A 187 -23.81 5.78 -8.20
C TRP A 187 -22.69 4.93 -8.79
N PHE A 188 -23.01 4.32 -9.92
CA PHE A 188 -22.05 3.79 -10.88
C PHE A 188 -22.11 4.68 -12.12
N ARG A 189 -20.97 5.26 -12.48
CA ARG A 189 -20.87 6.11 -13.66
C ARG A 189 -20.36 5.33 -14.86
N PHE A 190 -20.82 5.75 -16.02
CA PHE A 190 -20.41 5.22 -17.31
C PHE A 190 -20.04 6.38 -18.25
N THR A 191 -19.25 6.10 -19.28
CA THR A 191 -19.02 7.09 -20.34
C THR A 191 -20.30 7.36 -21.11
N ASP A 192 -20.43 8.58 -21.65
CA ASP A 192 -21.56 8.96 -22.51
C ASP A 192 -21.58 8.21 -23.83
N ASP A 193 -20.39 7.93 -24.35
CA ASP A 193 -20.26 7.10 -25.52
C ASP A 193 -20.46 5.64 -25.07
N PRO A 194 -21.51 4.93 -25.55
CA PRO A 194 -21.54 3.47 -25.46
C PRO A 194 -20.26 2.97 -26.13
N ILE A 195 -19.72 1.81 -25.74
CA ILE A 195 -18.45 1.27 -26.29
C ILE A 195 -18.46 1.48 -27.80
N GLY A 196 -17.82 2.56 -28.25
CA GLY A 196 -17.83 2.92 -29.64
C GLY A 196 -16.98 1.89 -30.34
N GLU A 197 -17.12 1.75 -31.65
CA GLU A 197 -16.12 1.04 -32.45
C GLU A 197 -14.69 1.64 -32.33
N GLY A 198 -14.52 2.69 -31.52
CA GLY A 198 -13.25 3.09 -30.94
C GLY A 198 -12.72 2.02 -30.00
N ASN A 199 -11.64 1.36 -30.45
CA ASN A 199 -10.90 0.32 -29.75
C ASN A 199 -10.26 0.78 -28.43
N LEU A 200 -10.82 1.67 -27.61
CA LEU A 200 -10.21 2.12 -26.35
C LEU A 200 -10.85 1.42 -25.14
N ARG A 201 -10.07 1.20 -24.08
CA ARG A 201 -10.46 0.60 -22.81
C ARG A 201 -10.02 1.51 -21.68
N LEU A 202 -10.89 1.71 -20.70
CA LEU A 202 -10.54 2.36 -19.45
C LEU A 202 -9.82 1.36 -18.53
N GLY A 203 -8.73 1.82 -17.95
CA GLY A 203 -7.96 1.10 -16.96
C GLY A 203 -7.52 2.03 -15.84
N GLN A 204 -7.21 1.42 -14.71
CA GLN A 204 -6.66 2.09 -13.54
C GLN A 204 -5.35 1.42 -13.16
N ILE A 205 -4.34 2.21 -12.86
CA ILE A 205 -3.07 1.75 -12.31
C ILE A 205 -2.84 2.45 -10.98
N PHE A 206 -2.44 1.71 -9.96
CA PHE A 206 -1.93 2.25 -8.71
C PHE A 206 -0.41 2.09 -8.69
N VAL A 207 0.29 3.20 -8.46
CA VAL A 207 1.75 3.24 -8.39
C VAL A 207 2.14 3.39 -6.93
N ARG A 208 2.89 2.42 -6.41
CA ARG A 208 3.30 2.36 -5.01
C ARG A 208 4.79 2.11 -4.87
N ASP A 209 5.36 2.48 -3.72
CA ASP A 209 6.72 2.08 -3.36
C ASP A 209 6.75 0.63 -2.83
N SER A 210 7.95 0.12 -2.51
CA SER A 210 8.14 -1.24 -1.99
C SER A 210 7.48 -1.48 -0.62
N VAL A 211 7.09 -0.42 0.09
CA VAL A 211 6.41 -0.46 1.40
C VAL A 211 4.88 -0.30 1.23
N GLY A 212 4.40 -0.02 0.01
CA GLY A 212 2.99 0.13 -0.33
C GLY A 212 2.48 1.57 -0.29
N ASN A 213 3.33 2.57 -0.04
CA ASN A 213 2.94 3.98 -0.04
C ASN A 213 2.66 4.44 -1.47
N PRO A 214 1.63 5.27 -1.71
CA PRO A 214 1.33 5.78 -3.03
C PRO A 214 2.43 6.72 -3.53
N ILE A 215 2.85 6.56 -4.79
CA ILE A 215 3.81 7.45 -5.44
C ILE A 215 3.04 8.43 -6.32
N SER A 216 3.08 9.71 -5.96
CA SER A 216 2.49 10.79 -6.75
C SER A 216 3.39 11.25 -7.90
N ARG A 217 2.79 11.78 -8.98
CA ARG A 217 3.49 12.31 -10.15
C ARG A 217 4.32 11.31 -10.95
N ALA A 218 4.13 10.01 -10.74
CA ALA A 218 4.74 8.97 -11.54
C ALA A 218 4.01 8.81 -12.88
N ALA A 219 4.74 8.76 -13.98
CA ALA A 219 4.22 8.32 -15.27
C ALA A 219 4.91 7.04 -15.71
N LEU A 220 4.19 6.21 -16.44
CA LEU A 220 4.64 4.90 -16.89
C LEU A 220 4.68 4.86 -18.41
N GLU A 221 5.64 4.11 -18.95
CA GLU A 221 5.67 3.74 -20.36
C GLU A 221 5.07 2.34 -20.51
N LEU A 222 3.98 2.25 -21.27
CA LEU A 222 3.31 1.00 -21.61
C LEU A 222 3.65 0.62 -23.05
N GLU A 223 3.97 -0.64 -23.28
CA GLU A 223 4.16 -1.22 -24.61
C GLU A 223 3.09 -2.30 -24.86
N GLN A 224 2.38 -2.22 -25.98
CA GLN A 224 1.46 -3.27 -26.38
C GLN A 224 2.25 -4.53 -26.73
N CYS A 225 1.94 -5.65 -26.07
CA CYS A 225 2.66 -6.91 -26.21
C CYS A 225 2.82 -7.34 -27.67
N GLY A 226 4.03 -7.76 -28.04
CA GLY A 226 4.34 -8.24 -29.39
C GLY A 226 4.37 -7.14 -30.46
N THR A 227 4.26 -5.86 -30.08
CA THR A 227 4.36 -4.71 -30.97
C THR A 227 5.43 -3.73 -30.48
N SER A 228 5.72 -2.70 -31.26
CA SER A 228 6.53 -1.55 -30.80
C SER A 228 5.68 -0.33 -30.45
N ASN A 229 4.36 -0.51 -30.30
CA ASN A 229 3.45 0.57 -29.96
C ASN A 229 3.60 0.90 -28.48
N ARG A 230 4.26 2.04 -28.22
CA ARG A 230 4.44 2.58 -26.87
C ARG A 230 3.51 3.75 -26.62
N MET A 231 3.10 3.90 -25.37
CA MET A 231 2.43 5.09 -24.87
C MET A 231 2.92 5.45 -23.48
N THR A 232 2.85 6.73 -23.16
CA THR A 232 3.14 7.25 -21.83
C THR A 232 1.83 7.56 -21.15
N THR A 233 1.67 7.10 -19.91
CA THR A 233 0.49 7.43 -19.11
C THR A 233 0.51 8.89 -18.68
N VAL A 234 -0.62 9.38 -18.20
CA VAL A 234 -0.62 10.59 -17.36
C VAL A 234 0.12 10.33 -16.05
N ASN A 235 0.46 11.42 -15.36
CA ASN A 235 1.03 11.38 -14.03
C ASN A 235 0.02 10.83 -13.02
N SER A 236 0.48 10.02 -12.08
CA SER A 236 -0.29 9.55 -10.95
C SER A 236 -0.71 10.71 -10.04
N ASP A 237 -1.90 10.61 -9.46
CA ASP A 237 -2.39 11.57 -8.47
C ASP A 237 -1.74 11.34 -7.09
N ARG A 238 -2.21 12.07 -6.07
CA ARG A 238 -1.71 11.96 -4.69
C ARG A 238 -1.93 10.59 -4.04
N GLU A 239 -2.86 9.80 -4.55
CA GLU A 239 -3.17 8.43 -4.12
C GLU A 239 -2.40 7.40 -4.96
N GLY A 240 -1.46 7.85 -5.80
CA GLY A 240 -0.70 6.99 -6.70
C GLY A 240 -1.53 6.47 -7.86
N ARG A 241 -2.74 6.99 -8.08
CA ARG A 241 -3.67 6.47 -9.10
C ARG A 241 -3.43 7.15 -10.45
N ILE A 242 -3.41 6.33 -11.49
CA ILE A 242 -3.40 6.72 -12.91
C ILE A 242 -4.69 6.17 -13.51
N LEU A 243 -5.52 7.05 -14.05
CA LEU A 243 -6.62 6.67 -14.93
C LEU A 243 -6.13 6.76 -16.37
N LEU A 244 -6.34 5.71 -17.16
CA LEU A 244 -5.86 5.66 -18.54
C LEU A 244 -6.89 5.07 -19.50
N GLU A 245 -6.84 5.56 -20.73
CA GLU A 245 -7.54 5.00 -21.88
C GLU A 245 -6.50 4.37 -22.80
N VAL A 246 -6.50 3.04 -22.89
CA VAL A 246 -5.59 2.28 -23.77
C VAL A 246 -6.34 1.65 -24.93
N PRO A 247 -5.74 1.55 -26.12
CA PRO A 247 -6.26 0.71 -27.17
C PRO A 247 -6.52 -0.74 -26.71
N ARG A 248 -7.40 -1.44 -27.41
CA ARG A 248 -7.74 -2.82 -27.13
C ARG A 248 -6.60 -3.68 -27.65
N ALA A 249 -5.88 -4.27 -26.72
CA ALA A 249 -4.86 -5.27 -26.98
C ALA A 249 -5.23 -6.58 -26.28
N GLU A 250 -4.46 -7.64 -26.55
CA GLU A 250 -4.46 -8.83 -25.69
C GLU A 250 -3.69 -8.56 -24.40
N CYS A 251 -2.56 -7.84 -24.49
CA CYS A 251 -1.88 -7.34 -23.31
C CYS A 251 -1.05 -6.07 -23.53
N TYR A 252 -0.76 -5.40 -22.41
CA TYR A 252 0.26 -4.36 -22.28
C TYR A 252 1.33 -4.80 -21.28
N THR A 253 2.56 -4.33 -21.45
CA THR A 253 3.62 -4.46 -20.45
C THR A 253 4.17 -3.10 -20.09
N VAL A 254 4.50 -2.91 -18.82
CA VAL A 254 5.12 -1.67 -18.35
C VAL A 254 6.63 -1.79 -18.58
N VAL A 255 7.15 -0.96 -19.48
CA VAL A 255 8.53 -1.06 -19.98
C VAL A 255 9.46 -0.01 -19.38
N GLY A 256 8.91 1.02 -18.75
CA GLY A 256 9.68 2.15 -18.23
C GLY A 256 8.84 3.07 -17.35
N THR A 257 9.52 3.98 -16.67
CA THR A 257 8.93 5.16 -16.04
C THR A 257 9.27 6.37 -16.91
N SER A 258 8.40 7.38 -16.94
CA SER A 258 8.63 8.62 -17.66
C SER A 258 8.56 9.79 -16.70
N GLY A 259 9.48 10.74 -16.82
CA GLY A 259 9.49 11.96 -15.99
C GLY A 259 9.90 11.77 -14.53
N THR A 260 10.21 10.55 -14.09
CA THR A 260 10.63 10.26 -12.72
C THR A 260 11.94 9.49 -12.65
N SER A 261 13.07 10.21 -12.77
CA SER A 261 14.42 9.62 -12.70
C SER A 261 14.76 8.99 -11.35
N GLU A 262 13.99 9.32 -10.32
CA GLU A 262 14.15 8.82 -8.97
C GLU A 262 13.43 7.49 -8.73
N TRP A 263 12.77 6.87 -9.73
CA TRP A 263 12.05 5.60 -9.57
C TRP A 263 12.39 4.60 -10.69
N THR A 264 12.70 3.36 -10.31
CA THR A 264 12.97 2.22 -11.19
C THR A 264 11.86 1.18 -11.06
N LEU A 265 11.46 0.60 -12.19
CA LEU A 265 10.57 -0.56 -12.21
C LEU A 265 11.29 -1.80 -11.69
N THR A 266 10.74 -2.40 -10.63
CA THR A 266 11.25 -3.65 -10.05
C THR A 266 10.75 -4.87 -10.79
N SER A 267 9.59 -4.74 -11.44
CA SER A 267 8.94 -5.78 -12.20
C SER A 267 8.44 -5.23 -13.53
N ARG A 268 8.27 -6.12 -14.51
CA ARG A 268 7.60 -5.84 -15.77
C ARG A 268 6.21 -6.45 -15.74
N PRO A 269 5.26 -5.85 -15.00
CA PRO A 269 3.92 -6.40 -14.92
C PRO A 269 3.30 -6.43 -16.33
N VAL A 270 2.54 -7.49 -16.56
CA VAL A 270 1.76 -7.68 -17.79
C VAL A 270 0.30 -7.43 -17.44
N ILE A 271 -0.30 -6.48 -18.13
CA ILE A 271 -1.72 -6.19 -18.07
C ILE A 271 -2.39 -7.11 -19.09
N ASP A 272 -3.01 -8.19 -18.63
CA ASP A 272 -3.92 -9.00 -19.46
C ASP A 272 -5.24 -8.25 -19.60
N SER A 273 -5.54 -7.81 -20.82
CA SER A 273 -6.78 -7.10 -21.13
C SER A 273 -7.87 -8.02 -21.69
N GLY A 274 -7.74 -9.34 -21.52
CA GLY A 274 -8.73 -10.33 -21.96
C GLY A 274 -10.11 -10.16 -21.31
N THR A 275 -10.17 -9.71 -20.05
CA THR A 275 -11.40 -9.36 -19.33
C THR A 275 -11.63 -7.85 -19.38
N SER A 276 -12.79 -7.34 -18.96
CA SER A 276 -13.19 -5.92 -18.94
C SER A 276 -12.21 -5.01 -18.16
N ASN A 277 -12.51 -3.70 -18.01
CA ASN A 277 -11.72 -2.69 -17.29
C ASN A 277 -10.75 -3.27 -16.23
N PHE A 278 -9.47 -2.92 -16.30
CA PHE A 278 -8.44 -3.48 -15.43
C PHE A 278 -8.03 -2.52 -14.32
N ALA A 279 -7.66 -3.07 -13.16
CA ALA A 279 -6.97 -2.39 -12.08
C ALA A 279 -5.65 -3.13 -11.80
N LEU A 280 -4.52 -2.43 -11.78
CA LEU A 280 -3.20 -3.03 -11.54
C LEU A 280 -2.42 -2.23 -10.49
N ASP A 281 -1.83 -2.91 -9.52
CA ASP A 281 -0.80 -2.32 -8.65
C ASP A 281 0.59 -2.51 -9.27
N ILE A 282 1.35 -1.42 -9.36
CA ILE A 282 2.73 -1.38 -9.85
C ILE A 282 3.61 -0.86 -8.72
N VAL A 283 4.59 -1.68 -8.36
CA VAL A 283 5.61 -1.32 -7.37
C VAL A 283 6.80 -0.71 -8.10
N LEU A 284 7.18 0.51 -7.71
CA LEU A 284 8.43 1.14 -8.11
C LEU A 284 9.36 1.17 -6.90
N GLU A 285 10.64 0.91 -7.13
CA GLU A 285 11.67 1.19 -6.15
C GLU A 285 12.26 2.55 -6.46
N ARG A 286 12.61 3.32 -5.42
CA ARG A 286 13.32 4.57 -5.64
C ARG A 286 14.65 4.22 -6.31
N ALA A 287 14.92 4.79 -7.48
CA ALA A 287 16.19 4.72 -8.19
C ALA A 287 17.26 5.42 -7.35
N GLY A 288 17.75 4.73 -6.34
CA GLY A 288 19.05 4.97 -5.74
C GLY A 288 20.00 3.88 -6.23
N THR A 289 21.22 4.16 -6.67
CA THR A 289 22.33 4.24 -5.71
C THR A 289 21.79 4.24 -4.29
N GLU A 290 21.84 3.09 -3.61
CA GLU A 290 21.57 3.01 -2.16
C GLU A 290 22.07 4.31 -1.52
N PRO A 291 21.25 5.03 -0.74
CA PRO A 291 21.72 6.22 -0.05
C PRO A 291 23.00 5.79 0.66
N THR A 292 24.12 6.30 0.19
CA THR A 292 25.39 5.83 0.70
C THR A 292 25.38 6.24 2.16
N CYS A 293 25.46 5.27 3.07
CA CYS A 293 25.59 5.54 4.50
C CYS A 293 26.96 6.11 4.81
N GLU A 294 27.39 7.08 4.00
CA GLU A 294 28.57 7.86 4.25
C GLU A 294 28.32 8.68 5.51
N ALA A 295 29.18 8.41 6.47
CA ALA A 295 29.38 9.15 7.70
C ALA A 295 29.18 10.68 7.54
N THR A 296 29.72 11.26 6.46
CA THR A 296 29.65 12.69 6.14
C THR A 296 28.27 13.18 5.73
N ALA A 297 27.48 12.36 5.01
CA ALA A 297 26.11 12.71 4.65
C ALA A 297 25.21 12.68 5.89
N ILE A 298 25.35 11.62 6.71
CA ILE A 298 24.61 11.48 7.97
C ILE A 298 24.93 12.64 8.93
N GLU A 299 26.20 13.06 9.02
CA GLU A 299 26.60 14.18 9.87
C GLU A 299 25.94 15.50 9.44
N ALA A 300 25.91 15.76 8.13
CA ALA A 300 25.39 17.00 7.57
C ALA A 300 23.89 17.19 7.90
N ASP A 301 23.12 16.10 7.83
CA ASP A 301 21.67 16.14 8.03
C ASP A 301 21.28 16.22 9.51
N LEU A 302 21.99 15.52 10.40
CA LEU A 302 21.60 15.45 11.82
C LEU A 302 21.83 16.75 12.61
N ALA A 303 22.59 17.71 12.06
CA ALA A 303 22.88 19.01 12.65
C ALA A 303 23.25 18.96 14.16
N LEU A 304 24.03 17.95 14.55
CA LEU A 304 24.29 17.68 15.97
C LEU A 304 25.23 18.74 16.60
N PRO A 305 25.09 18.98 17.92
CA PRO A 305 25.98 19.89 18.65
C PRO A 305 27.45 19.51 18.50
N TYR A 306 28.33 20.51 18.52
CA TYR A 306 29.79 20.34 18.44
C TYR A 306 30.37 19.40 19.51
N GLU A 307 29.65 19.15 20.60
CA GLU A 307 30.03 18.24 21.70
C GLU A 307 30.33 16.80 21.24
N TYR A 308 29.86 16.39 20.05
CA TYR A 308 30.16 15.08 19.47
C TYR A 308 31.50 15.00 18.72
N GLY A 309 32.20 16.14 18.55
CA GLY A 309 33.65 16.23 18.29
C GLY A 309 34.17 15.79 16.91
N THR A 310 33.48 14.94 16.15
CA THR A 310 33.91 14.42 14.85
C THR A 310 32.74 13.96 13.98
N THR A 311 33.01 13.60 12.73
CA THR A 311 32.10 12.81 11.89
C THR A 311 31.78 11.46 12.56
N PRO A 312 30.50 11.05 12.66
CA PRO A 312 30.14 9.72 13.14
C PRO A 312 30.73 8.64 12.24
N VAL A 313 30.97 7.44 12.79
CA VAL A 313 31.25 6.26 11.98
C VAL A 313 29.98 5.42 11.88
N SER A 314 29.56 5.10 10.67
CA SER A 314 28.51 4.11 10.43
C SER A 314 29.08 2.71 10.66
N VAL A 315 28.41 1.92 11.51
CA VAL A 315 28.84 0.55 11.84
C VAL A 315 27.95 -0.52 11.22
N ASP A 316 26.71 -0.16 10.85
CA ASP A 316 25.73 -1.08 10.27
C ASP A 316 24.70 -0.29 9.46
N CYS A 317 24.68 -0.46 8.13
CA CYS A 317 23.82 0.29 7.20
C CYS A 317 22.95 -0.62 6.33
N ALA A 318 21.63 -0.42 6.35
CA ALA A 318 20.66 -1.24 5.62
C ALA A 318 19.43 -0.43 5.21
N ASP A 319 19.01 -0.49 3.95
CA ASP A 319 17.67 -0.09 3.52
C ASP A 319 17.23 1.32 4.01
N GLY A 320 18.14 2.31 3.97
CA GLY A 320 17.87 3.66 4.47
C GLY A 320 17.94 3.81 6.00
N TRP A 321 18.53 2.84 6.70
CA TRP A 321 18.82 2.86 8.13
C TRP A 321 20.32 2.75 8.39
N ALA A 322 20.79 3.38 9.46
CA ALA A 322 22.16 3.21 9.93
C ALA A 322 22.27 3.24 11.45
N ALA A 323 23.13 2.37 11.99
CA ALA A 323 23.66 2.52 13.34
C ALA A 323 24.97 3.32 13.27
N ILE A 324 25.03 4.43 13.99
CA ILE A 324 26.17 5.34 14.01
C ILE A 324 26.71 5.53 15.43
N ARG A 325 28.02 5.81 15.55
CA ARG A 325 28.67 6.14 16.83
C ARG A 325 29.77 7.17 16.63
N TRP A 326 30.10 7.93 17.68
CA TRP A 326 31.19 8.89 17.68
C TRP A 326 32.39 8.33 18.47
N PRO A 327 33.45 7.85 17.82
CA PRO A 327 34.51 7.12 18.50
C PRO A 327 35.27 7.96 19.54
N GLU A 328 35.28 9.28 19.39
CA GLU A 328 36.02 10.19 20.28
C GLU A 328 35.20 10.73 21.45
N SER A 329 33.87 10.62 21.40
CA SER A 329 33.02 11.10 22.49
C SER A 329 32.90 10.02 23.58
N PRO A 330 33.16 10.35 24.85
CA PRO A 330 33.00 9.41 25.95
C PRO A 330 31.51 9.06 26.18
N GLY A 331 31.24 7.81 26.59
CA GLY A 331 29.90 7.30 26.89
C GLY A 331 29.20 6.59 25.72
N ASP A 332 27.95 6.15 25.94
CA ASP A 332 27.10 5.63 24.87
C ASP A 332 26.53 6.80 24.06
N ASN A 333 27.17 7.10 22.94
CA ASN A 333 26.72 8.11 21.98
C ASN A 333 26.17 7.47 20.69
N GLN A 334 25.95 6.16 20.72
CA GLN A 334 25.38 5.46 19.59
C GLN A 334 23.97 5.99 19.29
N ARG A 335 23.61 6.03 18.01
CA ARG A 335 22.26 6.33 17.54
C ARG A 335 21.87 5.37 16.44
N LEU A 336 20.57 5.10 16.34
CA LEU A 336 19.99 4.56 15.11
C LEU A 336 19.33 5.71 14.36
N VAL A 337 19.63 5.81 13.07
CA VAL A 337 19.14 6.88 12.19
C VAL A 337 18.43 6.27 11.00
N GLN A 338 17.48 7.03 10.45
CA GLN A 338 16.65 6.65 9.31
C GLN A 338 16.67 7.79 8.29
N LEU A 339 16.70 7.45 7.00
CA LEU A 339 16.52 8.39 5.92
C LEU A 339 15.02 8.67 5.74
N VAL A 340 14.58 9.90 6.02
CA VAL A 340 13.20 10.36 5.88
C VAL A 340 13.19 11.52 4.90
N ASP A 341 12.41 11.42 3.82
CA ASP A 341 12.35 12.44 2.75
C ASP A 341 13.71 12.87 2.17
N GLY A 342 14.70 11.97 2.22
CA GLY A 342 16.05 12.21 1.71
C GLY A 342 17.02 12.82 2.73
N GLU A 343 16.59 13.04 3.98
CA GLU A 343 17.42 13.55 5.07
C GLU A 343 17.56 12.50 6.18
N TRP A 344 18.77 12.31 6.69
CA TRP A 344 19.00 11.43 7.85
C TRP A 344 18.48 12.06 9.12
N THR A 345 17.56 11.35 9.78
CA THR A 345 16.94 11.77 11.04
C THR A 345 17.29 10.78 12.15
N THR A 346 17.46 11.28 13.40
CA THR A 346 17.61 10.38 14.55
C THR A 346 16.29 9.66 14.81
N TYR A 347 16.29 8.34 14.70
CA TYR A 347 15.18 7.51 15.14
C TYR A 347 15.23 7.31 16.66
N ILE A 348 16.36 6.80 17.18
CA ILE A 348 16.60 6.61 18.62
C ILE A 348 18.06 6.88 19.01
N GLY A 349 18.28 7.34 20.24
CA GLY A 349 19.60 7.45 20.88
C GLY A 349 19.78 6.39 21.96
N PHE A 350 21.01 5.92 22.17
CA PHE A 350 21.33 4.89 23.16
C PHE A 350 21.76 5.49 24.52
N PRO A 351 21.47 4.82 25.65
CA PRO A 351 20.60 3.65 25.77
C PRO A 351 19.11 4.01 25.60
N HIS A 352 18.30 3.06 25.13
CA HIS A 352 16.85 3.23 24.96
C HIS A 352 16.05 2.06 25.54
N GLN A 353 14.72 2.25 25.62
CA GLN A 353 13.74 1.22 26.04
C GLN A 353 12.83 0.74 24.88
N GLN A 354 13.09 1.19 23.65
CA GLN A 354 12.34 0.78 22.45
C GLN A 354 12.36 -0.74 22.25
N CYS A 355 11.18 -1.34 22.14
CA CYS A 355 10.99 -2.77 21.86
C CYS A 355 11.22 -3.11 20.39
N TRP A 356 11.73 -4.33 20.13
CA TRP A 356 11.92 -4.80 18.76
C TRP A 356 10.61 -4.90 17.98
N ALA A 357 9.53 -5.40 18.58
CA ALA A 357 8.24 -5.55 17.88
C ALA A 357 7.73 -4.21 17.32
N GLU A 358 7.84 -3.13 18.11
CA GLU A 358 7.44 -1.78 17.68
C GLU A 358 8.43 -1.18 16.67
N ALA A 359 9.74 -1.38 16.87
CA ALA A 359 10.76 -0.93 15.91
C ALA A 359 10.58 -1.56 14.53
N ARG A 360 10.28 -2.86 14.48
CA ARG A 360 9.94 -3.57 13.26
C ARG A 360 8.66 -3.02 12.62
N GLY A 361 7.64 -2.68 13.42
CA GLY A 361 6.43 -2.01 12.96
C GLY A 361 6.69 -0.64 12.32
N ASN A 362 7.75 0.05 12.75
CA ASN A 362 8.23 1.31 12.17
C ASN A 362 9.16 1.14 10.95
N GLY A 363 9.38 -0.10 10.49
CA GLY A 363 10.16 -0.40 9.29
C GLY A 363 11.67 -0.57 9.51
N VAL A 364 12.13 -0.78 10.75
CA VAL A 364 13.55 -1.12 11.01
C VAL A 364 13.89 -2.50 10.42
N PRO A 365 14.96 -2.63 9.60
CA PRO A 365 15.38 -3.91 9.04
C PRO A 365 15.78 -4.95 10.08
N ASP A 366 15.43 -6.23 9.85
CA ASP A 366 15.67 -7.36 10.77
C ASP A 366 17.14 -7.47 11.22
N ARG A 367 18.11 -7.10 10.36
CA ARG A 367 19.55 -7.14 10.73
C ARG A 367 19.94 -6.17 11.85
N LEU A 368 19.13 -5.15 12.09
CA LEU A 368 19.32 -4.17 13.17
C LEU A 368 18.62 -4.60 14.47
N GLN A 369 17.94 -5.76 14.51
CA GLN A 369 17.27 -6.30 15.71
C GLN A 369 18.19 -6.35 16.94
N LYS A 370 19.48 -6.66 16.75
CA LYS A 370 20.49 -6.74 17.83
C LYS A 370 20.65 -5.46 18.65
N TYR A 371 20.13 -4.33 18.17
CA TYR A 371 20.16 -3.05 18.86
C TYR A 371 18.94 -2.82 19.77
N PHE A 372 17.94 -3.72 19.75
CA PHE A 372 16.69 -3.58 20.50
C PHE A 372 16.56 -4.60 21.62
N GLN A 373 15.69 -4.31 22.59
CA GLN A 373 15.33 -5.26 23.63
C GLN A 373 14.25 -6.21 23.12
N GLU A 374 14.28 -7.46 23.60
CA GLU A 374 13.18 -8.40 23.40
C GLU A 374 12.01 -8.03 24.31
N CYS A 375 11.06 -7.34 23.69
CA CYS A 375 9.68 -7.17 24.06
C CYS A 375 8.89 -7.07 22.74
#